data_AF-A0A963T477-F1
#
_entry.id   AF-A0A963T477-F1
#
_cell.length_a   1.000
_cell.length_b   1.000
_cell.length_c   1.000
_cell.angle_alpha   90.00
_cell.angle_beta   90.00
_cell.angle_gamma   90.00
#
_symmetry.space_group_name_H-M   'P 1'
#
loop_
_entity.id
_entity.type
_entity.pdbx_description
1 polymer ?
#
loop_
_entity_poly.entity_id
_entity_poly.type
_entity_poly.pdbx_seq_one_letter_code
_entity_poly.pdbx_strand_id
1 'polypeptide(L)'
;LMLAGDAREALRVIRSTRIAGLSDDVNKRRRKIEARALAASGDEVAAVAMLADAVDRNELLLRAEINWTRRAWAEAARDYASYVVDLASLDQAADRDAAVRGATAFLLAGDRAGYRAFSMETSKRLEGAPEARLIETLGDVDGDRFLSGIMDSYKTLYGPSKR
;
A
#
# COMPACT_ATOMS: atom_id res chain seq x y z
N LEU A 1 22.93 1.95 8.19
CA LEU A 1 23.97 1.53 7.22
C LEU A 1 24.32 0.03 7.26
N MET A 2 23.79 -0.78 8.19
CA MET A 2 24.03 -2.24 8.22
C MET A 2 23.23 -3.08 7.19
N LEU A 3 22.15 -2.56 6.59
CA LEU A 3 21.23 -3.40 5.79
C LEU A 3 21.70 -3.74 4.36
N ALA A 4 22.57 -2.91 3.75
CA ALA A 4 22.94 -3.08 2.35
C ALA A 4 23.97 -4.20 2.10
N GLY A 5 24.83 -4.48 3.07
CA GLY A 5 25.81 -5.58 3.00
C GLY A 5 25.14 -6.95 3.06
N ASP A 6 24.19 -7.11 3.99
CA ASP A 6 23.44 -8.35 4.19
C ASP A 6 22.53 -8.67 2.99
N ALA A 7 21.97 -7.66 2.33
CA ALA A 7 21.10 -7.86 1.17
C ALA A 7 21.85 -8.47 -0.05
N ARG A 8 23.07 -7.99 -0.34
CA ARG A 8 23.87 -8.54 -1.46
C ARG A 8 24.31 -9.98 -1.19
N GLU A 9 24.66 -10.28 0.06
CA GLU A 9 25.04 -11.62 0.46
C GLU A 9 23.85 -12.59 0.43
N ALA A 10 22.67 -12.14 0.89
CA ALA A 10 21.42 -12.89 0.74
C ALA A 10 21.11 -13.20 -0.74
N LEU A 11 21.31 -12.24 -1.65
CA LEU A 11 21.15 -12.46 -3.10
C LEU A 11 22.14 -13.50 -3.63
N ARG A 12 23.40 -13.46 -3.18
CA ARG A 12 24.42 -14.43 -3.59
C ARG A 12 24.04 -15.85 -3.17
N VAL A 13 23.64 -16.04 -1.91
CA VAL A 13 23.24 -17.33 -1.34
C VAL A 13 21.94 -17.84 -1.95
N ILE A 14 20.94 -16.98 -2.14
CA ILE A 14 19.66 -17.42 -2.71
C ILE A 14 19.82 -17.80 -4.18
N ARG A 15 20.71 -17.15 -4.95
CA ARG A 15 20.95 -17.50 -6.35
C ARG A 15 21.73 -18.80 -6.50
N SER A 16 22.68 -19.09 -5.60
CA SER A 16 23.47 -20.34 -5.64
C SER A 16 22.65 -21.59 -5.32
N THR A 17 21.46 -21.45 -4.73
CA THR A 17 20.55 -22.58 -4.43
C THR A 17 19.54 -22.87 -5.55
N ARG A 18 19.69 -22.28 -6.75
CA ARG A 18 18.83 -22.58 -7.92
C ARG A 18 19.05 -24.02 -8.38
N ILE A 19 18.11 -24.89 -8.03
CA ILE A 19 18.05 -26.30 -8.44
C ILE A 19 16.73 -26.48 -9.20
N ALA A 20 16.77 -27.17 -10.35
CA ALA A 20 15.56 -27.52 -11.09
C ALA A 20 14.73 -28.55 -10.29
N GLY A 21 13.40 -28.43 -10.31
CA GLY A 21 12.51 -29.38 -9.63
C GLY A 21 12.16 -29.06 -8.16
N LEU A 22 12.41 -27.83 -7.69
CA LEU A 22 11.92 -27.39 -6.38
C LEU A 22 10.39 -27.29 -6.36
N SER A 23 9.80 -27.55 -5.19
CA SER A 23 8.37 -27.37 -4.99
C SER A 23 7.97 -25.88 -5.10
N ASP A 24 6.71 -25.64 -5.48
CA ASP A 24 6.18 -24.28 -5.64
C ASP A 24 6.29 -23.44 -4.37
N ASP A 25 6.09 -24.06 -3.20
CA ASP A 25 6.22 -23.41 -1.90
C ASP A 25 7.66 -22.95 -1.61
N VAL A 26 8.67 -23.75 -1.96
CA VAL A 26 10.08 -23.34 -1.86
C VAL A 26 10.37 -22.21 -2.83
N ASN A 27 9.89 -22.28 -4.07
CA ASN A 27 10.07 -21.23 -5.06
C ASN A 27 9.43 -19.89 -4.61
N LYS A 28 8.23 -19.92 -4.00
CA LYS A 28 7.58 -18.76 -3.40
C LYS A 28 8.42 -18.13 -2.29
N ARG A 29 8.91 -18.94 -1.33
CA ARG A 29 9.78 -18.44 -0.25
C ARG A 29 11.04 -17.77 -0.80
N ARG A 30 11.66 -18.36 -1.81
CA ARG A 30 12.86 -17.81 -2.46
C ARG A 30 12.58 -16.47 -3.14
N ARG A 31 11.52 -16.37 -3.93
CA ARG A 31 11.15 -15.11 -4.59
C ARG A 31 10.94 -13.97 -3.59
N LYS A 32 10.26 -14.23 -2.47
CA LYS A 32 10.09 -13.21 -1.41
C LYS A 32 11.42 -12.74 -0.81
N ILE A 33 12.34 -13.66 -0.55
CA ILE A 33 13.68 -13.31 -0.02
C ILE A 33 14.46 -12.49 -1.05
N GLU A 34 14.46 -12.92 -2.32
CA GLU A 34 15.16 -12.21 -3.40
C GLU A 34 14.56 -10.82 -3.65
N ALA A 35 13.24 -10.69 -3.69
CA ALA A 35 12.58 -9.39 -3.85
C ALA A 35 12.86 -8.44 -2.68
N ARG A 36 12.84 -8.92 -1.42
CA ARG A 36 13.22 -8.12 -0.25
C ARG A 36 14.66 -7.62 -0.33
N ALA A 37 15.58 -8.49 -0.74
CA ALA A 37 16.99 -8.15 -0.85
C ALA A 37 17.25 -7.15 -1.99
N LEU A 38 16.56 -7.28 -3.12
CA LEU A 38 16.59 -6.30 -4.22
C LEU A 38 16.08 -4.94 -3.75
N ALA A 39 14.89 -4.89 -3.14
CA ALA A 39 14.31 -3.65 -2.62
C ALA A 39 15.21 -2.98 -1.56
N ALA A 40 15.74 -3.75 -0.60
CA ALA A 40 16.66 -3.25 0.42
C ALA A 40 17.99 -2.73 -0.15
N SER A 41 18.37 -3.18 -1.35
CA SER A 41 19.56 -2.71 -2.07
C SER A 41 19.29 -1.49 -2.97
N GLY A 42 18.05 -1.00 -3.02
CA GLY A 42 17.64 0.12 -3.88
C GLY A 42 17.29 -0.27 -5.31
N ASP A 43 17.07 -1.56 -5.58
CA ASP A 43 16.57 -2.04 -6.89
C ASP A 43 15.11 -2.45 -6.77
N GLU A 44 14.25 -1.47 -6.46
CA GLU A 44 12.81 -1.72 -6.27
C GLU A 44 12.13 -2.16 -7.58
N VAL A 45 12.67 -1.75 -8.73
CA VAL A 45 12.14 -2.14 -10.05
C VAL A 45 12.31 -3.64 -10.28
N ALA A 46 13.53 -4.18 -10.06
CA ALA A 46 13.76 -5.61 -10.18
C ALA A 46 12.98 -6.40 -9.11
N ALA A 47 12.86 -5.85 -7.90
CA ALA A 47 12.07 -6.46 -6.83
C ALA A 47 10.59 -6.64 -7.23
N VAL A 48 9.96 -5.60 -7.81
CA VAL A 48 8.59 -5.67 -8.32
C VAL A 48 8.48 -6.65 -9.50
N ALA A 49 9.44 -6.63 -10.43
CA ALA A 49 9.46 -7.56 -11.56
C ALA A 49 9.52 -9.04 -11.08
N MET A 50 10.25 -9.31 -10.00
CA MET A 50 10.34 -10.64 -9.41
C MET A 50 9.02 -11.14 -8.81
N LEU A 51 8.09 -10.22 -8.52
CA LEU A 51 6.77 -10.48 -7.95
C LEU A 51 5.65 -10.19 -8.96
N ALA A 52 5.92 -10.04 -10.26
CA ALA A 52 4.92 -9.61 -11.25
C ALA A 52 3.68 -10.52 -11.30
N ASP A 53 3.89 -11.84 -11.20
CA ASP A 53 2.83 -12.85 -11.21
C ASP A 53 2.41 -13.31 -9.81
N ALA A 54 2.68 -12.49 -8.79
CA ALA A 54 2.31 -12.79 -7.41
C ALA A 54 0.79 -12.96 -7.28
N VAL A 55 0.38 -14.18 -6.92
CA VAL A 55 -0.98 -14.53 -6.50
C VAL A 55 -1.02 -14.97 -5.04
N ASP A 56 0.15 -15.29 -4.45
CA ASP A 56 0.25 -15.58 -3.03
C ASP A 56 0.03 -14.31 -2.22
N ARG A 57 -0.82 -14.38 -1.19
CA ARG A 57 -1.16 -13.23 -0.35
C ARG A 57 0.08 -12.52 0.23
N ASN A 58 1.10 -13.27 0.65
CA ASN A 58 2.30 -12.64 1.22
C ASN A 58 3.21 -12.04 0.13
N GLU A 59 3.18 -12.57 -1.08
CA GLU A 59 3.89 -11.96 -2.23
C GLU A 59 3.19 -10.66 -2.65
N LEU A 60 1.84 -10.62 -2.64
CA LEU A 60 1.06 -9.41 -2.88
C LEU A 60 1.36 -8.31 -1.87
N LEU A 61 1.34 -8.64 -0.57
CA LEU A 61 1.66 -7.66 0.49
C LEU A 61 3.06 -7.08 0.31
N LEU A 62 4.06 -7.93 0.05
CA LEU A 62 5.43 -7.48 -0.19
C LEU A 62 5.51 -6.57 -1.42
N ARG A 63 4.81 -6.90 -2.51
CA ARG A 63 4.78 -6.06 -3.71
C ARG A 63 4.13 -4.71 -3.43
N ALA A 64 3.05 -4.68 -2.65
CA ALA A 64 2.41 -3.46 -2.16
C ALA A 64 3.37 -2.57 -1.36
N GLU A 65 4.13 -3.14 -0.41
CA GLU A 65 5.11 -2.41 0.41
C GLU A 65 6.25 -1.81 -0.42
N ILE A 66 6.73 -2.56 -1.42
CA ILE A 66 7.76 -2.07 -2.35
C ILE A 66 7.19 -0.94 -3.20
N ASN A 67 5.98 -1.11 -3.76
CA ASN A 67 5.29 -0.08 -4.53
C ASN A 67 5.02 1.18 -3.70
N TRP A 68 4.66 1.04 -2.43
CA TRP A 68 4.52 2.14 -1.48
C TRP A 68 5.82 2.91 -1.31
N THR A 69 6.93 2.19 -1.06
CA THR A 69 8.25 2.80 -0.83
C THR A 69 8.71 3.63 -2.02
N ARG A 70 8.50 3.12 -3.24
CA ARG A 70 8.85 3.81 -4.49
C ARG A 70 7.81 4.84 -4.95
N ARG A 71 6.78 5.12 -4.15
CA ARG A 71 5.69 6.08 -4.45
C ARG A 71 4.86 5.73 -5.70
N ALA A 72 4.80 4.46 -6.05
CA ALA A 72 3.93 3.93 -7.10
C ALA A 72 2.52 3.71 -6.51
N TRP A 73 1.81 4.81 -6.24
CA TRP A 73 0.59 4.81 -5.42
C TRP A 73 -0.55 3.98 -6.03
N ALA A 74 -0.71 4.03 -7.36
CA ALA A 74 -1.75 3.28 -8.05
C ALA A 74 -1.51 1.77 -8.00
N GLU A 75 -0.24 1.34 -8.14
CA GLU A 75 0.18 -0.06 -7.98
C GLU A 75 0.03 -0.51 -6.53
N ALA A 76 0.49 0.30 -5.57
CA ALA A 76 0.39 0.00 -4.15
C ALA A 76 -1.07 -0.15 -3.71
N ALA A 77 -1.96 0.75 -4.15
CA ALA A 77 -3.38 0.69 -3.85
C ALA A 77 -4.02 -0.61 -4.35
N ARG A 78 -3.73 -1.01 -5.60
CA ARG A 78 -4.23 -2.27 -6.19
C ARG A 78 -3.73 -3.50 -5.43
N ASP A 79 -2.44 -3.53 -5.08
CA ASP A 79 -1.84 -4.67 -4.36
C ASP A 79 -2.37 -4.76 -2.92
N TYR A 80 -2.47 -3.64 -2.20
CA TYR A 80 -3.08 -3.62 -0.85
C TYR A 80 -4.57 -4.00 -0.90
N ALA A 81 -5.31 -3.53 -1.90
CA ALA A 81 -6.72 -3.90 -2.06
C ALA A 81 -6.88 -5.40 -2.32
N SER A 82 -6.03 -5.97 -3.19
CA SER A 82 -6.01 -7.41 -3.47
C SER A 82 -5.60 -8.22 -2.24
N TYR A 83 -4.64 -7.74 -1.46
CA TYR A 83 -4.27 -8.36 -0.19
C TYR A 83 -5.44 -8.37 0.81
N VAL A 84 -6.08 -7.21 1.00
CA VAL A 84 -7.14 -7.01 2.00
C VAL A 84 -8.44 -7.71 1.62
N VAL A 85 -8.83 -7.75 0.35
CA VAL A 85 -10.09 -8.38 -0.07
C VAL A 85 -10.12 -9.88 0.22
N ASP A 86 -8.96 -10.54 0.16
CA ASP A 86 -8.84 -11.98 0.42
C ASP A 86 -8.82 -12.32 1.93
N LEU A 87 -8.80 -11.32 2.82
CA LEU A 87 -8.81 -11.53 4.27
C LEU A 87 -10.24 -11.74 4.78
N ALA A 88 -10.42 -12.83 5.54
CA ALA A 88 -11.66 -13.15 6.21
C ALA A 88 -12.01 -12.13 7.32
N SER A 89 -11.01 -11.60 8.02
CA SER A 89 -11.14 -10.57 9.05
C SER A 89 -9.88 -9.68 9.10
N LEU A 90 -9.98 -8.52 9.76
CA LEU A 90 -8.88 -7.56 9.97
C LEU A 90 -8.48 -7.48 11.45
N ASP A 91 -8.39 -8.65 12.09
CA ASP A 91 -8.11 -8.76 13.53
C ASP A 91 -6.64 -8.49 13.86
N GLN A 92 -5.74 -8.73 12.92
CA GLN A 92 -4.31 -8.47 13.11
C GLN A 92 -4.00 -6.99 12.83
N ALA A 93 -3.15 -6.41 13.67
CA ALA A 93 -2.72 -5.01 13.50
C ALA A 93 -2.03 -4.77 12.14
N ALA A 94 -1.27 -5.75 11.64
CA ALA A 94 -0.64 -5.66 10.32
C ALA A 94 -1.67 -5.59 9.17
N ASP A 95 -2.78 -6.33 9.29
CA ASP A 95 -3.85 -6.31 8.30
C ASP A 95 -4.61 -4.98 8.31
N ARG A 96 -4.81 -4.40 9.50
CA ARG A 96 -5.38 -3.05 9.64
C ARG A 96 -4.45 -1.97 9.09
N ASP A 97 -3.14 -2.07 9.31
CA ASP A 97 -2.16 -1.16 8.71
C ASP A 97 -2.19 -1.26 7.17
N ALA A 98 -2.25 -2.47 6.62
CA ALA A 98 -2.39 -2.69 5.18
C ALA A 98 -3.67 -2.06 4.62
N ALA A 99 -4.79 -2.15 5.36
CA ALA A 99 -6.03 -1.47 5.01
C ALA A 99 -5.88 0.06 4.98
N VAL A 100 -5.28 0.65 6.02
CA VAL A 100 -5.04 2.11 6.09
C VAL A 100 -4.13 2.57 4.95
N ARG A 101 -3.06 1.82 4.67
CA ARG A 101 -2.13 2.10 3.56
C ARG A 101 -2.81 1.98 2.21
N GLY A 102 -3.65 0.96 2.00
CA GLY A 102 -4.44 0.81 0.78
C GLY A 102 -5.36 2.01 0.53
N ALA A 103 -6.14 2.41 1.54
CA ALA A 103 -7.00 3.59 1.46
C ALA A 103 -6.20 4.87 1.16
N THR A 104 -5.08 5.06 1.85
CA THR A 104 -4.18 6.20 1.62
C THR A 104 -3.59 6.19 0.21
N ALA A 105 -3.18 5.03 -0.30
CA ALA A 105 -2.60 4.89 -1.63
C ALA A 105 -3.61 5.24 -2.74
N PHE A 106 -4.89 4.85 -2.60
CA PHE A 106 -5.93 5.29 -3.54
C PHE A 106 -6.06 6.82 -3.60
N LEU A 107 -6.04 7.48 -2.44
CA LEU A 107 -6.11 8.95 -2.36
C LEU A 107 -4.88 9.63 -2.97
N LEU A 108 -3.68 9.12 -2.67
CA LEU A 108 -2.42 9.61 -3.25
C LEU A 108 -2.34 9.38 -4.76
N ALA A 109 -2.98 8.33 -5.27
CA ALA A 109 -3.12 8.07 -6.70
C ALA A 109 -4.20 8.95 -7.37
N GLY A 110 -4.99 9.70 -6.59
CA GLY A 110 -6.14 10.47 -7.10
C GLY A 110 -7.37 9.62 -7.44
N ASP A 111 -7.36 8.32 -7.13
CA ASP A 111 -8.46 7.40 -7.42
C ASP A 111 -9.51 7.43 -6.32
N ARG A 112 -10.35 8.47 -6.35
CA ARG A 112 -11.44 8.67 -5.38
C ARG A 112 -12.53 7.60 -5.50
N ALA A 113 -12.77 7.06 -6.68
CA ALA A 113 -13.75 6.00 -6.89
C ALA A 113 -13.28 4.68 -6.27
N GLY A 114 -12.02 4.30 -6.52
CA GLY A 114 -11.37 3.15 -5.91
C GLY A 114 -11.30 3.27 -4.39
N TYR A 115 -10.93 4.44 -3.86
CA TYR A 115 -10.97 4.72 -2.42
C TYR A 115 -12.37 4.49 -1.83
N ARG A 116 -13.44 5.03 -2.43
CA ARG A 116 -14.81 4.88 -1.91
C ARG A 116 -15.25 3.41 -1.88
N ALA A 117 -14.98 2.67 -2.96
CA ALA A 117 -15.30 1.25 -3.04
C ALA A 117 -14.53 0.45 -1.99
N PHE A 118 -13.21 0.70 -1.88
CA PHE A 118 -12.34 0.04 -0.91
C PHE A 118 -12.73 0.34 0.55
N SER A 119 -13.02 1.61 0.86
CA SER A 119 -13.43 2.07 2.19
C SER A 119 -14.75 1.44 2.63
N MET A 120 -15.75 1.40 1.75
CA MET A 120 -17.05 0.76 2.03
C MET A 120 -16.93 -0.74 2.32
N GLU A 121 -16.04 -1.44 1.64
CA GLU A 121 -15.83 -2.88 1.84
C GLU A 121 -15.00 -3.19 3.09
N THR A 122 -14.09 -2.29 3.43
CA THR A 122 -13.16 -2.47 4.55
C THR A 122 -13.77 -2.02 5.88
N SER A 123 -14.63 -1.00 5.88
CA SER A 123 -15.25 -0.44 7.09
C SER A 123 -16.06 -1.48 7.88
N LYS A 124 -16.80 -2.36 7.19
CA LYS A 124 -17.53 -3.48 7.80
C LYS A 124 -16.63 -4.43 8.57
N ARG A 125 -15.40 -4.64 8.08
CA ARG A 125 -14.41 -5.56 8.66
C ARG A 125 -13.55 -4.91 9.74
N LEU A 126 -13.61 -3.58 9.86
CA LEU A 126 -12.93 -2.78 10.88
C LEU A 126 -13.90 -2.28 11.96
N GLU A 127 -15.11 -2.84 12.07
CA GLU A 127 -16.11 -2.37 13.04
C GLU A 127 -15.53 -2.40 14.47
N GLY A 128 -15.60 -1.25 15.16
CA GLY A 128 -15.02 -1.06 16.49
C GLY A 128 -13.51 -0.74 16.53
N ALA A 129 -12.78 -0.87 15.42
CA ALA A 129 -11.36 -0.54 15.33
C ALA A 129 -11.14 0.98 15.11
N PRO A 130 -10.13 1.61 15.73
CA PRO A 130 -9.77 3.01 15.48
C PRO A 130 -9.52 3.34 14.00
N GLU A 131 -8.95 2.39 13.26
CA GLU A 131 -8.58 2.49 11.85
C GLU A 131 -9.80 2.69 10.93
N ALA A 132 -10.99 2.22 11.31
CA ALA A 132 -12.22 2.45 10.55
C ALA A 132 -12.52 3.95 10.42
N ARG A 133 -12.45 4.67 11.55
CA ARG A 133 -12.68 6.13 11.60
C ARG A 133 -11.61 6.90 10.85
N LEU A 134 -10.35 6.45 10.93
CA LEU A 134 -9.26 7.06 10.18
C LEU A 134 -9.52 6.95 8.67
N ILE A 135 -9.82 5.74 8.18
CA ILE A 135 -10.10 5.52 6.76
C ILE A 135 -11.25 6.40 6.30
N GLU A 136 -12.37 6.46 7.03
CA GLU A 136 -13.51 7.33 6.73
C GLU A 136 -13.11 8.81 6.62
N THR A 137 -12.36 9.32 7.60
CA THR A 137 -11.94 10.73 7.65
C THR A 137 -11.01 11.12 6.49
N LEU A 138 -10.17 10.19 6.02
CA LEU A 138 -9.29 10.43 4.86
C LEU A 138 -10.08 10.75 3.58
N GLY A 139 -11.30 10.22 3.46
CA GLY A 139 -12.18 10.45 2.31
C GLY A 139 -12.84 11.81 2.29
N ASP A 140 -12.99 12.43 3.46
CA ASP A 140 -13.64 13.74 3.62
C ASP A 140 -12.74 14.91 3.19
N VAL A 141 -11.49 14.63 2.80
CA VAL A 141 -10.51 15.58 2.25
C VAL A 141 -10.77 15.85 0.75
N ASP A 142 -12.03 15.95 0.34
CA ASP A 142 -12.40 16.39 -1.00
C ASP A 142 -12.30 17.93 -1.09
N GLY A 143 -11.55 18.38 -2.10
CA GLY A 143 -11.07 19.75 -2.30
C GLY A 143 -12.16 20.82 -2.36
N ASP A 144 -13.43 20.47 -2.52
CA ASP A 144 -14.52 21.45 -2.57
C ASP A 144 -14.87 22.01 -1.19
N ARG A 145 -14.83 21.20 -0.12
CA ARG A 145 -15.14 21.67 1.24
C ARG A 145 -13.96 22.46 1.83
N PHE A 146 -12.73 22.08 1.46
CA PHE A 146 -11.51 22.82 1.80
C PHE A 146 -11.44 24.17 1.06
N LEU A 147 -11.63 24.19 -0.27
CA LEU A 147 -11.60 25.42 -1.05
C LEU A 147 -12.79 26.33 -0.75
N SER A 148 -13.99 25.78 -0.48
CA SER A 148 -15.13 26.58 -0.02
C SER A 148 -14.85 27.22 1.33
N GLY A 149 -14.26 26.48 2.28
CA GLY A 149 -13.84 27.03 3.58
C GLY A 149 -12.80 28.15 3.45
N ILE A 150 -11.84 28.01 2.53
CA ILE A 150 -10.87 29.07 2.20
C ILE A 150 -11.56 30.27 1.54
N MET A 151 -12.44 30.05 0.57
CA MET A 151 -13.12 31.12 -0.17
C MET A 151 -14.10 31.90 0.69
N ASP A 152 -14.79 31.24 1.62
CA ASP A 152 -15.66 31.90 2.60
C ASP A 152 -14.86 32.73 3.61
N SER A 153 -13.71 32.20 4.06
CA SER A 153 -12.77 32.96 4.90
C SER A 153 -12.20 34.18 4.16
N TYR A 154 -11.85 34.03 2.88
CA TYR A 154 -11.37 35.11 2.01
C TYR A 154 -12.44 36.20 1.81
N LYS A 155 -13.68 35.83 1.50
CA LYS A 155 -14.80 36.79 1.33
C LYS A 155 -15.13 37.52 2.62
N THR A 156 -14.97 36.88 3.78
CA THR A 156 -15.20 37.52 5.07
C THR A 156 -14.15 38.58 5.39
N LEU A 157 -12.89 38.34 5.03
CA LEU A 157 -11.78 39.26 5.30
C LEU A 157 -11.62 40.35 4.24
N TYR A 158 -11.95 40.05 2.98
CA TYR A 158 -11.62 40.91 1.82
C TYR A 158 -12.80 41.17 0.88
N GLY A 159 -13.99 40.64 1.19
CA GLY A 159 -15.19 40.92 0.41
C GLY A 159 -15.63 42.39 0.56
N PRO A 160 -16.22 43.00 -0.49
CA PRO A 160 -16.71 44.36 -0.40
C PRO A 160 -17.79 44.44 0.68
N SER A 161 -17.55 45.25 1.71
CA SER A 161 -18.54 45.59 2.71
C SER A 161 -19.77 46.17 2.01
N LYS A 162 -20.93 45.53 2.17
CA LYS A 162 -22.20 46.09 1.68
C LYS A 162 -22.46 47.38 2.45
N ARG A 163 -22.27 48.51 1.78
CA ARG A 163 -22.81 49.80 2.20
C ARG A 163 -24.33 49.81 2.07
#